data_AF-A0ABD3AEC0-F1
#
_entry.id   AF-A0ABD3AEC0-F1
#
_cell.length_a   1.000
_cell.length_b   1.000
_cell.length_c   1.000
_cell.angle_alpha   90.00
_cell.angle_beta   90.00
_cell.angle_gamma   90.00
#
_symmetry.space_group_name_H-M   'P 1'
#
loop_
_entity.id
_entity.type
_entity.pdbx_description
1 polymer ?
#
loop_
_entity_poly.entity_id
_entity_poly.type
_entity_poly.pdbx_seq_one_letter_code
_entity_poly.pdbx_strand_id
1 'polypeptide(L)'
;MDDGILVIPTTTEPPPKLGTKEALSEDYQIRASMMTSLVSVSGCCQVVVPLGFHEKCPVSVSLIARHGGDRFLLDTAHTMFGVLQEQADLVAKTKPSKNAVTQETLAEMAKENGNQAFKDKQWQRAIGFYTDAIKLNAKNSTYYNNRAAAYLELGSFIQVESDCTKAIDLDKKNVKERHCKRNARLLYRSS
;
A
#
# COMPACT_ATOMS: atom_id res chain seq x y z
N MET A 1 41.11 9.90 -10.35
CA MET A 1 40.33 9.85 -11.60
C MET A 1 39.03 9.17 -11.21
N ASP A 2 37.98 9.97 -11.01
CA ASP A 2 36.69 9.46 -10.53
C ASP A 2 35.88 8.93 -11.70
N ASP A 3 36.11 7.67 -12.07
CA ASP A 3 35.32 6.93 -13.06
C ASP A 3 34.03 6.42 -12.42
N GLY A 4 33.21 7.36 -11.94
CA GLY A 4 31.91 7.06 -11.32
C GLY A 4 30.81 6.97 -12.38
N ILE A 5 30.01 5.91 -12.33
CA ILE A 5 28.74 5.82 -13.05
C ILE A 5 27.63 6.29 -12.12
N LEU A 6 26.84 7.26 -12.58
CA LEU A 6 25.67 7.73 -11.87
C LEU A 6 24.45 6.91 -12.32
N VAL A 7 23.83 6.22 -11.37
CA VAL A 7 22.65 5.37 -11.59
C VAL A 7 21.42 6.09 -11.06
N ILE A 8 20.45 6.37 -11.93
CA ILE A 8 19.22 7.09 -11.54
C ILE A 8 18.02 6.39 -12.20
N PRO A 9 16.86 6.29 -11.51
CA PRO A 9 15.61 5.93 -12.18
C PRO A 9 15.29 6.93 -13.32
N THR A 10 14.72 6.44 -14.42
CA THR A 10 14.39 7.30 -15.58
C THR A 10 13.31 8.34 -15.25
N THR A 11 12.55 8.17 -14.17
CA THR A 11 11.63 9.19 -13.63
C THR A 11 12.01 9.53 -12.19
N THR A 12 12.06 10.82 -11.87
CA THR A 12 12.43 11.34 -10.54
C THR A 12 11.30 11.27 -9.52
N GLU A 13 10.09 10.95 -9.96
CA GLU A 13 8.87 10.90 -9.14
C GLU A 13 8.35 9.47 -8.97
N PRO A 14 7.62 9.18 -7.88
CA PRO A 14 6.98 7.89 -7.68
C PRO A 14 6.06 7.55 -8.86
N PRO A 15 5.96 6.26 -9.25
CA PRO A 15 5.14 5.86 -10.38
C PRO A 15 3.66 6.25 -10.15
N PRO A 16 2.93 6.64 -11.22
CA PRO A 16 1.53 7.02 -11.12
C PRO A 16 0.68 5.88 -10.56
N LYS A 17 -0.34 6.22 -9.77
CA LYS A 17 -1.17 5.25 -9.05
C LYS A 17 -2.06 4.46 -10.02
N LEU A 18 -2.32 3.19 -9.69
CA LEU A 18 -3.12 2.28 -10.51
C LEU A 18 -4.52 2.84 -10.81
N GLY A 19 -4.87 2.95 -12.09
CA GLY A 19 -6.21 3.31 -12.56
C GLY A 19 -6.45 4.80 -12.82
N THR A 20 -5.48 5.67 -12.53
CA THR A 20 -5.53 7.07 -12.99
C THR A 20 -5.07 7.14 -14.45
N LYS A 21 -5.63 8.07 -15.23
CA LYS A 21 -5.19 8.36 -16.61
C LYS A 21 -3.74 8.91 -16.68
N GLU A 22 -3.09 9.08 -15.53
CA GLU A 22 -1.76 9.67 -15.37
C GLU A 22 -0.64 8.79 -15.95
N ALA A 23 -0.80 7.46 -15.95
CA ALA A 23 0.19 6.52 -16.51
C ALA A 23 0.32 6.61 -18.04
N LEU A 24 -0.73 7.11 -18.71
CA LEU A 24 -0.76 7.41 -20.15
C LEU A 24 -0.73 8.92 -20.41
N SER A 25 -0.54 9.74 -19.37
CA SER A 25 -0.53 11.19 -19.52
C SER A 25 0.70 11.60 -20.33
N GLU A 26 0.47 12.49 -21.29
CA GLU A 26 1.50 13.17 -22.05
C GLU A 26 2.53 13.81 -21.11
N ASP A 27 2.10 14.28 -19.93
CA ASP A 27 2.98 14.84 -18.92
C ASP A 27 4.01 13.82 -18.39
N TYR A 28 3.63 12.54 -18.23
CA TYR A 28 4.55 11.50 -17.76
C TYR A 28 5.63 11.22 -18.81
N GLN A 29 5.25 11.18 -20.09
CA GLN A 29 6.18 10.99 -21.21
C GLN A 29 7.12 12.18 -21.39
N ILE A 30 6.60 13.40 -21.26
CA ILE A 30 7.39 14.63 -21.29
C ILE A 30 8.43 14.61 -20.15
N ARG A 31 8.01 14.24 -18.93
CA ARG A 31 8.91 14.14 -17.77
C ARG A 31 9.98 13.06 -17.94
N ALA A 32 9.60 11.87 -18.40
CA ALA A 32 10.55 10.79 -18.69
C ALA A 32 11.59 11.22 -19.76
N SER A 33 11.18 12.03 -20.73
CA SER A 33 12.04 12.53 -21.80
C SER A 33 12.93 13.71 -21.36
N MET A 34 12.54 14.47 -20.33
CA MET A 34 13.27 15.65 -19.84
C MET A 34 14.69 15.30 -19.39
N MET A 35 14.87 14.21 -18.65
CA MET A 35 16.18 13.77 -18.19
C MET A 35 17.09 13.41 -19.36
N THR A 36 16.57 12.69 -20.36
CA THR A 36 17.32 12.32 -21.57
C THR A 36 17.78 13.56 -22.36
N SER A 37 16.92 14.57 -22.46
CA SER A 37 17.27 15.85 -23.09
C SER A 37 18.36 16.60 -22.32
N LEU A 38 18.31 16.62 -20.98
CA LEU A 38 19.32 17.29 -20.15
C LEU A 38 20.70 16.63 -20.27
N VAL A 39 20.75 15.30 -20.28
CA VAL A 39 22.00 14.55 -20.42
C VAL A 39 22.60 14.75 -21.82
N SER A 40 21.75 14.75 -22.86
CA SER A 40 22.16 15.05 -24.24
C SER A 40 22.86 16.42 -24.36
N VAL A 41 22.33 17.45 -23.70
CA VAL A 41 22.94 18.80 -23.70
C VAL A 41 24.26 18.84 -22.90
N SER A 42 24.38 18.02 -21.85
CA SER A 42 25.57 18.00 -20.99
C SER A 42 26.80 17.30 -21.60
N GLY A 43 26.64 16.61 -22.73
CA GLY A 43 27.72 15.85 -23.37
C GLY A 43 28.15 14.59 -22.60
N CYS A 44 27.33 14.13 -21.65
CA CYS A 44 27.57 12.90 -20.90
C CYS A 44 27.04 11.68 -21.67
N CYS A 45 27.73 10.54 -21.53
CA CYS A 45 27.29 9.28 -22.14
C CYS A 45 26.14 8.71 -21.30
N GLN A 46 25.02 8.35 -21.96
CA GLN A 46 23.86 7.76 -21.30
C GLN A 46 23.51 6.41 -21.91
N VAL A 47 23.23 5.43 -21.06
CA VAL A 47 22.62 4.15 -21.44
C VAL A 47 21.34 3.98 -20.64
N VAL A 48 20.22 3.77 -21.35
CA VAL A 48 18.93 3.49 -20.72
C VAL A 48 18.65 2.00 -20.84
N VAL A 49 18.51 1.34 -19.69
CA VAL A 49 18.21 -0.09 -19.60
C VAL A 49 16.72 -0.25 -19.31
N PRO A 50 15.92 -0.78 -20.25
CA PRO A 50 14.53 -1.10 -20.00
C PRO A 50 14.44 -2.37 -19.13
N LEU A 51 13.81 -2.27 -17.96
CA LEU A 51 13.61 -3.38 -17.03
C LEU A 51 12.24 -4.06 -17.20
N GLY A 52 11.42 -3.57 -18.13
CA GLY A 52 10.11 -4.13 -18.45
C GLY A 52 8.96 -3.29 -17.92
N PHE A 53 7.84 -3.94 -17.61
CA PHE A 53 6.61 -3.27 -17.17
C PHE A 53 6.27 -3.65 -15.73
N HIS A 54 6.06 -2.64 -14.90
CA HIS A 54 5.49 -2.81 -13.57
C HIS A 54 4.17 -2.04 -13.48
N GLU A 55 3.08 -2.75 -13.16
CA GLU A 55 1.72 -2.18 -13.08
C GLU A 55 1.20 -1.50 -14.37
N LYS A 56 1.64 -1.95 -15.55
CA LYS A 56 1.40 -1.32 -16.87
C LYS A 56 2.19 -0.04 -17.14
N CYS A 57 3.08 0.37 -16.22
CA CYS A 57 4.02 1.46 -16.44
C CYS A 57 5.38 0.88 -16.88
N PRO A 58 6.03 1.42 -17.92
CA PRO A 58 7.38 1.02 -18.29
C PRO A 58 8.37 1.47 -17.20
N VAL A 59 9.24 0.58 -16.76
CA VAL A 59 10.29 0.85 -15.79
C VAL A 59 11.64 0.71 -16.48
N SER A 60 12.49 1.73 -16.32
CA SER A 60 13.85 1.73 -16.84
C SER A 60 14.80 2.42 -15.87
N VAL A 61 16.09 2.10 -16.02
CA VAL A 61 17.18 2.73 -15.28
C VAL A 61 18.10 3.42 -16.26
N SER A 62 18.49 4.65 -15.94
CA SER A 62 19.44 5.42 -16.73
C SER A 62 20.81 5.39 -16.05
N LEU A 63 21.82 4.95 -16.79
CA LEU A 63 23.23 4.96 -16.40
C LEU A 63 23.91 6.12 -17.12
N ILE A 64 24.59 7.00 -16.38
CA ILE A 64 25.24 8.19 -16.92
C ILE A 64 26.73 8.15 -16.54
N ALA A 65 27.60 8.35 -17.52
CA ALA A 65 29.05 8.51 -17.33
C ALA A 65 29.54 9.83 -17.93
N ARG A 66 30.65 10.33 -17.39
CA ARG A 66 31.36 11.50 -17.93
C ARG A 66 31.90 11.21 -19.34
N HIS A 67 32.07 12.25 -20.15
CA HIS A 67 32.66 12.18 -21.48
C HIS A 67 33.97 11.36 -21.48
N GLY A 68 34.04 10.34 -22.36
CA GLY A 68 35.19 9.43 -22.48
C GLY A 68 35.12 8.15 -21.65
N GLY A 69 34.05 7.96 -20.86
CA GLY A 69 33.77 6.74 -20.10
C GLY A 69 32.83 5.76 -20.81
N ASP A 70 32.66 5.87 -22.13
CA ASP A 70 31.72 5.09 -22.94
C ASP A 70 31.98 3.59 -22.89
N ARG A 71 33.24 3.17 -23.00
CA ARG A 71 33.63 1.76 -22.90
C ARG A 71 33.34 1.17 -21.53
N PHE A 72 33.64 1.92 -20.47
CA PHE A 72 33.38 1.52 -19.09
C PHE A 72 31.88 1.46 -18.78
N LEU A 73 31.12 2.43 -19.30
CA LEU A 73 29.66 2.49 -19.20
C LEU A 73 29.01 1.27 -19.88
N LEU A 74 29.45 0.90 -21.09
CA LEU A 74 28.93 -0.25 -21.81
C LEU A 74 29.24 -1.58 -21.12
N ASP A 75 30.47 -1.76 -20.62
CA ASP A 75 30.89 -2.97 -19.92
C ASP A 75 30.10 -3.15 -18.61
N THR A 76 29.93 -2.06 -17.87
CA THR A 76 29.12 -2.04 -16.65
C THR A 76 27.64 -2.29 -16.96
N ALA A 77 27.09 -1.66 -18.01
CA ALA A 77 25.70 -1.86 -18.41
C ALA A 77 25.44 -3.32 -18.80
N HIS A 78 26.35 -3.94 -19.57
CA HIS A 78 26.23 -5.35 -19.97
C HIS A 78 26.27 -6.28 -18.75
N THR A 79 27.19 -6.02 -17.81
CA THR A 79 27.33 -6.81 -16.57
C THR A 79 26.11 -6.66 -15.66
N MET A 80 25.61 -5.44 -15.49
CA MET A 80 24.46 -5.16 -14.64
C MET A 80 23.14 -5.62 -15.28
N PHE A 81 23.04 -5.68 -16.61
CA PHE A 81 21.82 -6.04 -17.31
C PHE A 81 21.26 -7.40 -16.84
N GLY A 82 22.11 -8.42 -16.73
CA GLY A 82 21.69 -9.75 -16.26
C GLY A 82 21.14 -9.72 -14.83
N VAL A 83 21.83 -9.04 -13.93
CA VAL A 83 21.43 -8.91 -12.51
C VAL A 83 20.14 -8.11 -12.38
N LEU A 84 20.03 -6.99 -13.10
CA LEU A 84 18.85 -6.13 -13.07
C LEU A 84 17.62 -6.84 -13.64
N GLN A 85 17.79 -7.65 -14.70
CA GLN A 85 16.70 -8.42 -15.28
C GLN A 85 16.20 -9.51 -14.31
N GLU A 86 17.11 -10.22 -13.64
CA GLU A 86 16.75 -11.24 -12.65
C GLU A 86 16.02 -10.62 -11.45
N GLN A 87 16.51 -9.49 -10.94
CA GLN A 87 15.86 -8.76 -9.84
C GLN A 87 14.50 -8.19 -10.26
N ALA A 88 14.37 -7.67 -11.49
CA ALA A 88 13.09 -7.20 -12.02
C ALA A 88 12.07 -8.35 -12.13
N ASP A 89 12.50 -9.53 -12.59
CA ASP A 89 11.65 -10.71 -12.67
C ASP A 89 11.26 -11.25 -11.30
N LEU A 90 12.17 -11.21 -10.32
CA LEU A 90 11.88 -11.55 -8.93
C LEU A 90 10.84 -10.58 -8.36
N VAL A 91 10.99 -9.27 -8.53
CA VAL A 91 10.01 -8.27 -8.06
C VAL A 91 8.67 -8.43 -8.78
N ALA A 92 8.66 -8.73 -10.08
CA ALA A 92 7.44 -8.97 -10.84
C ALA A 92 6.70 -10.25 -10.40
N LYS A 93 7.43 -11.31 -10.01
CA LYS A 93 6.89 -12.57 -9.47
C LYS A 93 6.49 -12.45 -8.01
N THR A 94 7.23 -11.64 -7.24
CA THR A 94 6.90 -11.26 -5.86
C THR A 94 5.80 -10.22 -5.89
N LYS A 95 4.61 -10.59 -6.36
CA LYS A 95 3.41 -9.78 -6.15
C LYS A 95 3.14 -9.76 -4.64
N PRO A 96 3.27 -8.63 -3.91
CA PRO A 96 2.35 -8.45 -2.81
C PRO A 96 0.97 -8.36 -3.45
N SER A 97 0.01 -9.12 -2.93
CA SER A 97 -1.38 -9.05 -3.35
C SER A 97 -1.83 -7.59 -3.35
N LYS A 98 -1.89 -6.94 -4.52
CA LYS A 98 -2.32 -5.53 -4.66
C LYS A 98 -3.77 -5.34 -4.20
N ASN A 99 -4.55 -6.42 -4.20
CA ASN A 99 -5.86 -6.45 -3.56
C ASN A 99 -5.74 -6.32 -2.04
N ALA A 100 -4.80 -7.01 -1.38
CA ALA A 100 -4.65 -6.95 0.07
C ALA A 100 -4.21 -5.55 0.55
N VAL A 101 -3.23 -4.91 -0.08
CA VAL A 101 -2.75 -3.57 0.33
C VAL A 101 -3.84 -2.50 0.11
N THR A 102 -4.63 -2.60 -0.95
CA THR A 102 -5.75 -1.66 -1.20
C THR A 102 -6.94 -1.95 -0.28
N GLN A 103 -7.26 -3.22 -0.02
CA GLN A 103 -8.36 -3.60 0.88
C GLN A 103 -8.03 -3.27 2.35
N GLU A 104 -6.79 -3.46 2.77
CA GLU A 104 -6.33 -3.08 4.11
C GLU A 104 -6.38 -1.57 4.31
N THR A 105 -5.91 -0.78 3.34
CA THR A 105 -6.01 0.69 3.42
C THR A 105 -7.46 1.18 3.40
N LEU A 106 -8.33 0.59 2.58
CA LEU A 106 -9.77 0.87 2.60
C LEU A 106 -10.43 0.47 3.93
N ALA A 107 -10.03 -0.67 4.52
CA ALA A 107 -10.53 -1.13 5.82
C ALA A 107 -10.09 -0.19 6.96
N GLU A 108 -8.85 0.28 6.94
CA GLU A 108 -8.34 1.27 7.89
C GLU A 108 -9.04 2.62 7.78
N MET A 109 -9.34 3.09 6.56
CA MET A 109 -10.15 4.30 6.37
C MET A 109 -11.59 4.12 6.88
N ALA A 110 -12.22 2.97 6.61
CA ALA A 110 -13.55 2.67 7.13
C ALA A 110 -13.56 2.61 8.67
N LYS A 111 -12.52 2.04 9.29
CA LYS A 111 -12.31 2.08 10.74
C LYS A 111 -12.23 3.51 11.26
N GLU A 112 -11.43 4.37 10.63
CA GLU A 112 -11.28 5.75 11.08
C GLU A 112 -12.59 6.55 10.95
N ASN A 113 -13.32 6.38 9.84
CA ASN A 113 -14.65 6.97 9.68
C ASN A 113 -15.64 6.47 10.77
N GLY A 114 -15.57 5.18 11.11
CA GLY A 114 -16.33 4.60 12.22
C GLY A 114 -15.96 5.21 13.57
N ASN A 115 -14.67 5.44 13.83
CA ASN A 115 -14.18 6.08 15.06
C ASN A 115 -14.68 7.53 15.17
N GLN A 116 -14.69 8.28 14.07
CA GLN A 116 -15.23 9.65 14.04
C GLN A 116 -16.73 9.64 14.30
N ALA A 117 -17.50 8.79 13.61
CA ALA A 117 -18.93 8.64 13.86
C ALA A 117 -19.26 8.20 15.30
N PHE A 118 -18.39 7.39 15.92
CA PHE A 118 -18.51 7.00 17.33
C PHE A 118 -18.29 8.20 18.27
N LYS A 119 -17.30 9.06 17.99
CA LYS A 119 -17.10 10.31 18.74
C LYS A 119 -18.28 11.27 18.60
N ASP A 120 -18.89 11.31 17.42
CA ASP A 120 -20.09 12.11 17.13
C ASP A 120 -21.37 11.52 17.74
N LYS A 121 -21.28 10.42 18.52
CA LYS A 121 -22.40 9.67 19.11
C LYS A 121 -23.39 9.12 18.08
N GLN A 122 -22.97 8.98 16.82
CA GLN A 122 -23.77 8.42 15.73
C GLN A 122 -23.57 6.90 15.66
N TRP A 123 -24.04 6.19 16.68
CA TRP A 123 -23.78 4.75 16.88
C TRP A 123 -24.15 3.88 15.68
N GLN A 124 -25.34 4.10 15.09
CA GLN A 124 -25.81 3.34 13.93
C GLN A 124 -24.91 3.53 12.70
N ARG A 125 -24.42 4.75 12.44
CA ARG A 125 -23.49 5.02 11.34
C ARG A 125 -22.12 4.42 11.61
N ALA A 126 -21.63 4.50 12.84
CA ALA A 126 -20.37 3.86 13.23
C ALA A 126 -20.41 2.34 12.99
N ILE A 127 -21.53 1.68 13.31
CA ILE A 127 -21.75 0.26 13.04
C ILE A 127 -21.67 -0.05 11.54
N GLY A 128 -22.25 0.79 10.69
CA GLY A 128 -22.16 0.67 9.24
C GLY A 128 -20.71 0.68 8.76
N PHE A 129 -19.95 1.69 9.17
CA PHE A 129 -18.53 1.82 8.81
C PHE A 129 -17.68 0.65 9.30
N TYR A 130 -17.86 0.20 10.55
CA TYR A 130 -17.14 -0.98 11.04
C TYR A 130 -17.54 -2.27 10.31
N THR A 131 -18.81 -2.39 9.89
CA THR A 131 -19.26 -3.54 9.10
C THR A 131 -18.61 -3.56 7.72
N ASP A 132 -18.42 -2.40 7.10
CA ASP A 132 -17.70 -2.30 5.83
C ASP A 132 -16.21 -2.59 6.00
N ALA A 133 -15.57 -2.14 7.10
CA ALA A 133 -14.20 -2.54 7.44
C ALA A 133 -14.06 -4.06 7.60
N ILE A 134 -15.03 -4.72 8.23
CA ILE A 134 -15.06 -6.19 8.40
C ILE A 134 -15.23 -6.91 7.05
N LYS A 135 -16.05 -6.40 6.13
CA LYS A 135 -16.20 -7.00 4.78
C LYS A 135 -14.88 -6.96 4.00
N LEU A 136 -14.11 -5.89 4.19
CA LEU A 136 -12.82 -5.69 3.53
C LEU A 136 -11.70 -6.51 4.18
N ASN A 137 -11.65 -6.54 5.51
CA ASN A 137 -10.67 -7.31 6.26
C ASN A 137 -11.28 -7.91 7.54
N ALA A 138 -11.74 -9.15 7.43
CA ALA A 138 -12.33 -9.90 8.53
C ALA A 138 -11.31 -10.46 9.54
N LYS A 139 -9.99 -10.27 9.32
CA LYS A 139 -8.95 -10.85 10.19
C LYS A 139 -8.60 -9.95 11.38
N ASN A 140 -9.02 -8.70 11.38
CA ASN A 140 -8.68 -7.75 12.43
C ASN A 140 -9.73 -7.74 13.55
N SER A 141 -9.35 -8.17 14.76
CA SER A 141 -10.26 -8.23 15.91
C SER A 141 -10.72 -6.84 16.38
N THR A 142 -9.94 -5.79 16.07
CA THR A 142 -10.24 -4.39 16.45
C THR A 142 -11.58 -3.90 15.87
N TYR A 143 -11.92 -4.28 14.63
CA TYR A 143 -13.16 -3.83 14.00
C TYR A 143 -14.40 -4.40 14.71
N TYR A 144 -14.32 -5.67 15.12
CA TYR A 144 -15.38 -6.33 15.90
C TYR A 144 -15.53 -5.70 17.28
N ASN A 145 -14.41 -5.36 17.94
CA ASN A 145 -14.44 -4.71 19.25
C ASN A 145 -15.07 -3.31 19.19
N ASN A 146 -14.67 -2.49 18.21
CA ASN A 146 -15.24 -1.15 18.05
C ASN A 146 -16.73 -1.20 17.67
N ARG A 147 -17.15 -2.19 16.87
CA ARG A 147 -18.57 -2.42 16.57
C ARG A 147 -19.35 -2.89 17.79
N ALA A 148 -18.78 -3.77 18.61
CA ALA A 148 -19.37 -4.21 19.87
C ALA A 148 -19.55 -3.04 20.85
N ALA A 149 -18.58 -2.12 20.93
CA ALA A 149 -18.73 -0.89 21.71
C ALA A 149 -19.90 -0.02 21.22
N ALA A 150 -20.06 0.15 19.91
CA ALA A 150 -21.20 0.89 19.35
C ALA A 150 -22.55 0.21 19.63
N TYR A 151 -22.60 -1.13 19.63
CA TYR A 151 -23.80 -1.88 20.01
C TYR A 151 -24.12 -1.84 21.50
N LEU A 152 -23.11 -1.73 22.38
CA LEU A 152 -23.30 -1.54 23.81
C LEU A 152 -24.01 -0.21 24.09
N GLU A 153 -23.60 0.87 23.42
CA GLU A 153 -24.25 2.19 23.55
C GLU A 153 -25.70 2.19 23.02
N LEU A 154 -26.04 1.30 22.09
CA LEU A 154 -27.41 1.09 21.60
C LEU A 154 -28.23 0.11 22.46
N GLY A 155 -27.64 -0.52 23.47
CA GLY A 155 -28.31 -1.53 24.30
C GLY A 155 -28.57 -2.87 23.59
N SER A 156 -27.89 -3.14 22.47
CA SER A 156 -28.10 -4.36 21.66
C SER A 156 -27.20 -5.51 22.10
N PHE A 157 -27.42 -6.04 23.31
CA PHE A 157 -26.52 -6.99 23.98
C PHE A 157 -26.27 -8.31 23.23
N ILE A 158 -27.25 -8.80 22.46
CA ILE A 158 -27.13 -10.05 21.68
C ILE A 158 -26.05 -9.92 20.60
N GLN A 159 -26.01 -8.78 19.91
CA GLN A 159 -25.04 -8.52 18.85
C GLN A 159 -23.64 -8.29 19.42
N VAL A 160 -23.55 -7.66 20.60
CA VAL A 160 -22.29 -7.49 21.35
C VAL A 160 -21.67 -8.84 21.66
N GLU A 161 -22.44 -9.81 22.17
CA GLU A 161 -21.90 -11.14 22.51
C GLU A 161 -21.37 -11.88 21.27
N SER A 162 -22.08 -11.78 20.15
CA SER A 162 -21.66 -12.36 18.87
C SER A 162 -20.33 -11.77 18.38
N ASP A 163 -20.20 -10.44 18.39
CA ASP A 163 -19.00 -9.75 17.94
C ASP A 163 -17.81 -9.97 18.88
N CYS A 164 -18.03 -9.98 20.18
CA CYS A 164 -16.99 -10.29 21.15
C CYS A 164 -16.49 -11.73 21.03
N THR A 165 -17.39 -12.68 20.69
CA THR A 165 -16.99 -14.08 20.46
C THR A 165 -16.11 -14.19 19.22
N LYS A 166 -16.49 -13.54 18.12
CA LYS A 166 -15.67 -13.48 16.89
C LYS A 166 -14.32 -12.81 17.12
N ALA A 167 -14.28 -11.73 17.91
CA ALA A 167 -13.04 -11.05 18.23
C ALA A 167 -12.08 -11.98 19.00
N ILE A 168 -12.59 -12.71 20.01
CA ILE A 168 -11.81 -13.69 20.79
C ILE A 168 -11.31 -14.85 19.93
N ASP A 169 -12.09 -15.29 18.94
CA ASP A 169 -11.68 -16.34 18.02
C ASP A 169 -10.51 -15.90 17.12
N LEU A 170 -10.47 -14.61 16.76
CA LEU A 170 -9.41 -14.01 15.95
C LEU A 170 -8.15 -13.69 16.79
N ASP A 171 -8.31 -13.06 17.95
CA ASP A 171 -7.22 -12.75 18.87
C ASP A 171 -7.52 -13.29 20.27
N LYS A 172 -7.17 -14.56 20.47
CA LYS A 172 -7.34 -15.26 21.75
C LYS A 172 -6.61 -14.58 22.92
N LYS A 173 -5.67 -13.67 22.67
CA LYS A 173 -4.85 -13.00 23.69
C LYS A 173 -5.42 -11.66 24.14
N ASN A 174 -6.44 -11.12 23.47
CA ASN A 174 -6.94 -9.78 23.77
C ASN A 174 -7.83 -9.77 25.03
N VAL A 175 -7.30 -9.24 26.13
CA VAL A 175 -8.00 -9.14 27.42
C VAL A 175 -9.24 -8.24 27.33
N LYS A 176 -9.21 -7.23 26.46
CA LYS A 176 -10.32 -6.28 26.25
C LYS A 176 -11.59 -6.97 25.77
N GLU A 177 -11.48 -7.96 24.89
CA GLU A 177 -12.62 -8.64 24.28
C GLU A 177 -13.33 -9.54 25.29
N ARG A 178 -12.56 -10.24 26.14
CA ARG A 178 -13.12 -11.02 27.26
C ARG A 178 -13.86 -10.13 28.24
N HIS A 179 -13.31 -8.94 28.53
CA HIS A 179 -13.96 -7.96 29.38
C HIS A 179 -15.27 -7.45 28.77
N CYS A 180 -15.26 -7.13 27.47
CA CYS A 180 -16.44 -6.68 26.72
C CYS A 180 -17.57 -7.74 26.75
N LYS A 181 -17.24 -9.01 26.49
CA LYS A 181 -18.21 -10.13 26.59
C LYS A 181 -18.80 -10.27 27.99
N ARG A 182 -17.96 -10.17 29.02
CA ARG A 182 -18.40 -10.32 30.42
C ARG A 182 -19.35 -9.17 30.81
N ASN A 183 -19.05 -7.94 30.40
CA ASN A 183 -19.92 -6.78 30.62
C ASN A 183 -21.27 -6.92 29.92
N ALA A 184 -21.29 -7.33 28.65
CA ALA A 184 -22.53 -7.53 27.90
C ALA A 184 -23.47 -8.54 28.60
N ARG A 185 -22.91 -9.64 29.09
CA ARG A 185 -23.66 -10.70 29.79
C ARG A 185 -24.17 -10.27 31.16
N LEU A 186 -23.44 -9.42 31.87
CA LEU A 186 -23.88 -8.85 33.13
C LEU A 186 -25.06 -7.90 32.92
N LEU A 187 -24.95 -7.00 31.94
CA LEU A 187 -26.02 -6.04 31.61
C LEU A 187 -27.30 -6.74 31.14
N TYR A 188 -27.17 -7.78 30.31
CA TYR A 188 -28.31 -8.60 29.86
C TYR A 188 -29.02 -9.35 30.99
N ARG A 189 -28.30 -9.79 32.03
CA ARG A 189 -28.91 -10.46 33.21
C ARG A 189 -29.57 -9.49 34.19
N SER A 190 -29.26 -8.21 34.11
CA SER A 190 -29.78 -7.16 35.00
C SER A 190 -30.95 -6.37 34.41
N SER A 191 -31.32 -6.61 33.14
CA SER A 191 -32.53 -6.08 32.49
C SER A 191 -33.63 -7.13 32.47
#